data_AF-A0A5J4ZSK0-F1
#
_entry.id   AF-A0A5J4ZSK0-F1
#
_cell.length_a   1.000
_cell.length_b   1.000
_cell.length_c   1.000
_cell.angle_alpha   90.00
_cell.angle_beta   90.00
_cell.angle_gamma   90.00
#
_symmetry.space_group_name_H-M   'P 1'
#
loop_
_entity.id
_entity.type
_entity.pdbx_description
1 polymer ?
#
loop_
_entity_poly.entity_id
_entity_poly.type
_entity_poly.pdbx_seq_one_letter_code
_entity_poly.pdbx_strand_id
1 'polypeptide(L)'
;MQSLQQKASEWSGVDQNDAFAIDNTNLFEKLGLQTFVNLSTNFYNRVYDDEEEWFRSIFANSRKEDAIQNQYEFFVQRMGGPSLYSQRKGHPALIGRHRPFPVTHQAAERWLQHMQQALDRYHRY
;
A
#
# COMPACT_ATOMS: atom_id res chain seq x y z
N MET A 1 -13.75 -13.64 20.60
CA MET A 1 -13.59 -12.43 19.77
C MET A 1 -12.81 -12.82 18.52
N GLN A 2 -13.30 -12.49 17.32
CA GLN A 2 -12.55 -12.71 16.07
C GLN A 2 -11.26 -11.88 16.06
N SER A 3 -10.19 -12.42 15.50
CA SER A 3 -8.94 -11.68 15.27
C SER A 3 -9.11 -10.62 14.18
N LEU A 4 -8.19 -9.65 14.13
CA LEU A 4 -8.21 -8.62 13.08
C LEU A 4 -7.98 -9.24 11.69
N GLN A 5 -7.17 -10.29 11.60
CA GLN A 5 -6.90 -11.01 10.36
C GLN A 5 -8.14 -11.75 9.87
N GLN A 6 -8.90 -12.40 10.77
CA GLN A 6 -10.16 -13.06 10.42
C GLN A 6 -11.17 -12.07 9.83
N LYS A 7 -11.34 -10.91 10.46
CA LYS A 7 -12.21 -9.84 9.93
C LYS A 7 -11.74 -9.32 8.58
N ALA A 8 -10.43 -9.15 8.40
CA ALA A 8 -9.87 -8.73 7.11
C ALA A 8 -10.19 -9.75 6.01
N SER A 9 -10.06 -11.04 6.27
CA SER A 9 -10.44 -12.09 5.31
C SER A 9 -11.93 -12.12 5.03
N GLU A 10 -12.78 -12.00 6.06
CA GLU A 10 -14.24 -11.96 5.89
C GLU A 10 -14.69 -10.77 5.01
N TRP A 11 -14.09 -9.60 5.18
CA TRP A 11 -14.49 -8.39 4.44
C TRP A 11 -13.85 -8.28 3.05
N SER A 12 -12.64 -8.79 2.87
CA SER A 12 -11.94 -8.71 1.60
C SER A 12 -12.21 -9.90 0.67
N GLY A 13 -12.66 -11.03 1.22
CA GLY A 13 -12.72 -12.30 0.51
C GLY A 13 -11.35 -12.92 0.22
N VAL A 14 -10.27 -12.38 0.79
CA VAL A 14 -8.89 -12.86 0.60
C VAL A 14 -8.45 -13.65 1.83
N ASP A 15 -8.11 -14.93 1.64
CA ASP A 15 -7.57 -15.74 2.72
C ASP A 15 -6.21 -15.18 3.19
N GLN A 16 -5.91 -15.36 4.47
CA GLN A 16 -4.63 -14.91 5.02
C GLN A 16 -3.46 -15.56 4.28
N ASN A 17 -3.52 -16.86 3.96
CA ASN A 17 -2.40 -17.51 3.27
C ASN A 17 -2.16 -16.93 1.88
N ASP A 18 -3.22 -16.57 1.16
CA ASP A 18 -3.12 -15.91 -0.15
C ASP A 18 -2.51 -14.51 -0.03
N ALA A 19 -2.93 -13.73 0.98
CA ALA A 19 -2.37 -12.40 1.24
C ALA A 19 -0.87 -12.44 1.59
N PHE A 20 -0.41 -13.51 2.23
CA PHE A 20 0.99 -13.72 2.61
C PHE A 20 1.78 -14.57 1.60
N ALA A 21 1.19 -15.00 0.48
CA ALA A 21 1.88 -15.77 -0.54
C ALA A 21 3.07 -15.03 -1.19
N ILE A 22 3.15 -13.70 -1.01
CA ILE A 22 4.33 -12.88 -1.32
C ILE A 22 5.62 -13.37 -0.63
N ASP A 23 5.51 -14.13 0.47
CA ASP A 23 6.64 -14.67 1.22
C ASP A 23 7.25 -15.94 0.57
N ASN A 24 6.55 -16.53 -0.39
CA ASN A 24 7.02 -17.73 -1.09
C ASN A 24 8.13 -17.43 -2.11
N THR A 25 8.40 -16.15 -2.40
CA THR A 25 9.44 -15.73 -3.34
C THR A 25 9.97 -14.35 -2.98
N ASN A 26 11.26 -14.09 -3.22
CA ASN A 26 11.79 -12.74 -3.05
C ASN A 26 11.35 -11.85 -4.22
N LEU A 27 10.24 -11.12 -4.05
CA LEU A 27 9.72 -10.22 -5.07
C LEU A 27 10.64 -9.02 -5.33
N PHE A 28 11.38 -8.56 -4.32
CA PHE A 28 12.36 -7.49 -4.51
C PHE A 28 13.49 -7.92 -5.45
N GLU A 29 14.02 -9.12 -5.30
CA GLU A 29 15.04 -9.67 -6.22
C GLU A 29 14.49 -9.80 -7.65
N LYS A 30 13.21 -10.19 -7.80
CA LYS A 30 12.57 -10.36 -9.12
C LYS A 30 12.25 -9.05 -9.82
N LEU A 31 11.79 -8.05 -9.07
CA LEU A 31 11.21 -6.81 -9.63
C LEU A 31 12.17 -5.62 -9.57
N GLY A 32 13.13 -5.62 -8.64
CA GLY A 32 14.06 -4.53 -8.40
C GLY A 32 13.42 -3.27 -7.78
N LEU A 33 14.26 -2.42 -7.19
CA LEU A 33 13.84 -1.21 -6.48
C LEU A 33 12.98 -0.26 -7.33
N GLN A 34 13.37 -0.04 -8.59
CA GLN A 34 12.74 0.95 -9.46
C GLN A 34 11.26 0.62 -9.73
N THR A 35 10.89 -0.66 -9.74
CA THR A 35 9.50 -1.10 -9.91
C THR A 35 8.62 -0.62 -8.76
N PHE A 36 9.09 -0.75 -7.51
CA PHE A 36 8.36 -0.27 -6.33
C PHE A 36 8.27 1.26 -6.31
N VAL A 37 9.35 1.97 -6.65
CA VAL A 37 9.34 3.44 -6.74
C VAL A 37 8.33 3.91 -7.79
N ASN A 38 8.35 3.33 -8.98
CA ASN A 38 7.45 3.69 -10.06
C ASN A 38 5.99 3.33 -9.75
N LEU A 39 5.74 2.17 -9.12
CA LEU A 39 4.41 1.75 -8.67
C LEU A 39 3.83 2.74 -7.68
N SER A 40 4.55 3.04 -6.59
CA SER A 40 4.08 4.00 -5.58
C SER A 40 3.91 5.41 -6.13
N THR A 41 4.79 5.83 -7.05
CA THR A 41 4.67 7.13 -7.74
C THR A 41 3.40 7.18 -8.59
N ASN A 42 3.13 6.13 -9.39
CA ASN A 42 1.92 6.05 -10.20
C ASN A 42 0.67 6.04 -9.33
N PHE A 43 0.68 5.22 -8.28
CA PHE A 43 -0.40 5.12 -7.31
C PHE A 43 -0.73 6.49 -6.69
N TYR A 44 0.25 7.20 -6.14
CA TYR A 44 0.00 8.50 -5.50
C TYR A 44 -0.25 9.64 -6.48
N ASN A 45 0.18 9.54 -7.75
CA ASN A 45 -0.33 10.47 -8.76
C ASN A 45 -1.86 10.39 -8.83
N ARG A 46 -2.41 9.18 -8.94
CA ARG A 46 -3.86 8.97 -9.01
C ARG A 46 -4.59 9.38 -7.74
N VAL A 47 -4.04 9.06 -6.56
CA VAL A 47 -4.63 9.43 -5.27
C VAL A 47 -4.72 10.95 -5.09
N TYR A 48 -3.67 11.69 -5.44
CA TYR A 48 -3.64 13.15 -5.28
C TYR A 48 -4.43 13.88 -6.38
N ASP A 49 -4.60 13.24 -7.54
CA ASP A 49 -5.41 13.75 -8.66
C ASP A 49 -6.87 13.26 -8.59
N ASP A 50 -7.28 12.58 -7.51
CA ASP A 50 -8.63 12.03 -7.36
C ASP A 50 -9.69 13.13 -7.30
N GLU A 51 -10.68 13.06 -8.19
CA GLU A 51 -11.81 13.98 -8.26
C GLU A 51 -12.75 13.85 -7.06
N GLU A 52 -12.75 12.69 -6.40
CA GLU A 52 -13.55 12.41 -5.20
C GLU A 52 -12.97 13.12 -3.96
N GLU A 53 -13.50 14.30 -3.64
CA GLU A 53 -13.00 15.14 -2.53
C GLU A 53 -12.99 14.40 -1.17
N TRP A 54 -13.98 13.55 -0.91
CA TRP A 54 -14.06 12.77 0.33
C TRP A 54 -12.86 11.83 0.49
N PHE A 55 -12.29 11.33 -0.60
CA PHE A 55 -11.12 10.46 -0.58
C PHE A 55 -9.82 11.27 -0.62
N ARG A 56 -9.72 12.25 -1.52
CA ARG A 56 -8.53 13.09 -1.66
C ARG A 56 -8.22 13.87 -0.37
N SER A 57 -9.25 14.32 0.36
CA SER A 57 -9.08 15.05 1.62
C SER A 57 -8.43 14.21 2.74
N ILE A 58 -8.49 12.88 2.68
CA ILE A 58 -7.78 11.98 3.61
C ILE A 58 -6.26 12.24 3.56
N PHE A 59 -5.74 12.63 2.39
CA PHE A 59 -4.32 12.85 2.15
C PHE A 59 -3.90 14.33 2.25
N ALA A 60 -4.82 15.26 2.53
CA ALA A 60 -4.56 16.71 2.47
C ALA A 60 -3.43 17.18 3.41
N ASN A 61 -3.25 16.51 4.56
CA ASN A 61 -2.19 16.82 5.52
C ASN A 61 -0.87 16.08 5.26
N SER A 62 -0.79 15.31 4.17
CA SER A 62 0.40 14.55 3.79
C SER A 62 1.02 15.15 2.53
N ARG A 63 2.34 15.34 2.54
CA ARG A 63 3.06 15.66 1.31
C ARG A 63 3.13 14.43 0.41
N LYS A 64 2.86 14.61 -0.87
CA LYS A 64 2.80 13.53 -1.86
C LYS A 64 4.12 12.76 -1.94
N GLU A 65 5.24 13.46 -1.95
CA GLU A 65 6.57 12.87 -2.05
C GLU A 65 6.89 12.00 -0.82
N ASP A 66 6.50 12.47 0.38
CA ASP A 66 6.68 11.72 1.62
C ASP A 66 5.80 10.46 1.63
N ALA A 67 4.57 10.55 1.13
CA ALA A 67 3.65 9.43 1.03
C ALA A 67 4.19 8.35 0.05
N ILE A 68 4.69 8.77 -1.11
CA ILE A 68 5.37 7.91 -2.09
C ILE A 68 6.54 7.20 -1.41
N GLN A 69 7.42 7.96 -0.72
CA GLN A 69 8.58 7.41 -0.03
C GLN A 69 8.19 6.38 1.03
N ASN A 70 7.22 6.73 1.87
CA ASN A 70 6.74 5.83 2.93
C ASN A 70 6.23 4.50 2.35
N GLN A 71 5.48 4.54 1.24
CA GLN A 71 4.90 3.35 0.65
C GLN A 71 5.94 2.45 -0.02
N TYR A 72 6.80 2.98 -0.90
CA TYR A 72 7.77 2.10 -1.57
C TYR A 72 8.79 1.54 -0.58
N GLU A 73 9.24 2.31 0.42
CA GLU A 73 10.20 1.79 1.42
C GLU A 73 9.57 0.66 2.24
N PHE A 74 8.28 0.78 2.58
CA PHE A 74 7.56 -0.28 3.27
C PHE A 74 7.42 -1.53 2.39
N PHE A 75 7.03 -1.37 1.11
CA PHE A 75 6.91 -2.51 0.20
C PHE A 75 8.25 -3.19 -0.06
N VAL A 76 9.30 -2.43 -0.32
CA VAL A 76 10.67 -2.95 -0.49
C VAL A 76 11.06 -3.78 0.72
N GLN A 77 10.90 -3.24 1.93
CA GLN A 77 11.21 -3.98 3.15
C GLN A 77 10.33 -5.22 3.34
N ARG A 78 9.02 -5.14 3.06
CA ARG A 78 8.08 -6.24 3.27
C ARG A 78 8.27 -7.35 2.25
N MET A 79 8.75 -7.04 1.05
CA MET A 79 8.78 -7.97 -0.09
C MET A 79 10.19 -8.45 -0.44
N GLY A 80 11.09 -8.50 0.56
CA GLY A 80 12.40 -9.16 0.47
C GLY A 80 13.60 -8.25 0.22
N GLY A 81 13.40 -6.92 0.19
CA GLY A 81 14.46 -5.93 0.04
C GLY A 81 15.01 -5.40 1.36
N PRO A 82 15.91 -4.38 1.31
CA PRO A 82 16.49 -3.76 2.49
C PRO A 82 15.43 -3.09 3.39
N SER A 83 15.72 -3.00 4.69
CA SER A 83 14.83 -2.47 5.73
C SER A 83 14.74 -0.93 5.77
N LEU A 84 14.59 -0.30 4.61
CA LEU A 84 14.61 1.16 4.44
C LEU A 84 13.58 1.87 5.33
N TYR A 85 12.35 1.34 5.38
CA TYR A 85 11.30 1.94 6.19
C TYR A 85 11.63 1.91 7.68
N SER A 86 12.05 0.75 8.19
CA SER A 86 12.39 0.59 9.61
C SER A 86 13.61 1.40 10.00
N GLN A 87 14.61 1.53 9.12
CA GLN A 87 15.78 2.37 9.37
C GLN A 87 15.40 3.84 9.56
N ARG A 88 14.43 4.35 8.79
CA ARG A 88 14.02 5.76 8.84
C ARG A 88 12.91 6.05 9.86
N LYS A 89 11.95 5.13 10.04
CA LYS A 89 10.70 5.38 10.80
C LYS A 89 10.45 4.39 11.94
N GLY A 90 11.29 3.38 12.11
CA GLY A 90 11.04 2.27 13.03
C GLY A 90 9.89 1.37 12.57
N HIS A 91 9.21 0.71 13.50
CA HIS A 91 8.19 -0.28 13.17
C HIS A 91 7.11 0.24 12.20
N PRO A 92 6.67 -0.58 11.22
CA PRO A 92 5.58 -0.23 10.31
C PRO A 92 4.29 0.17 11.03
N ALA A 93 3.86 -0.60 12.02
CA ALA A 93 2.72 -0.29 12.90
C ALA A 93 1.48 0.26 12.15
N LEU A 94 1.07 -0.42 11.07
CA LEU A 94 0.10 0.09 10.11
C LEU A 94 -1.20 0.58 10.77
N ILE A 95 -1.79 -0.20 11.68
CA ILE A 95 -3.01 0.19 12.41
C ILE A 95 -2.79 1.51 13.18
N GLY A 96 -1.69 1.61 13.93
CA GLY A 96 -1.39 2.80 14.72
C GLY A 96 -1.16 4.04 13.85
N ARG A 97 -0.45 3.90 12.73
CA ARG A 97 -0.15 5.01 11.82
C ARG A 97 -1.35 5.44 10.96
N HIS A 98 -2.33 4.56 10.76
CA HIS A 98 -3.56 4.88 10.03
C HIS A 98 -4.70 5.35 10.94
N ARG A 99 -4.55 5.28 12.27
CA ARG A 99 -5.54 5.76 13.25
C ARG A 99 -6.04 7.20 13.01
N PRO A 100 -5.24 8.17 12.55
CA PRO A 100 -5.72 9.53 12.28
C PRO A 100 -6.65 9.65 11.07
N PHE A 101 -6.73 8.63 10.22
CA PHE A 101 -7.45 8.68 8.95
C PHE A 101 -8.74 7.85 9.00
N PRO A 102 -9.82 8.29 8.34
CA PRO A 102 -11.05 7.52 8.25
C PRO A 102 -10.92 6.37 7.23
N VAL A 103 -10.32 5.25 7.65
CA VAL A 103 -10.20 4.03 6.82
C VAL A 103 -11.51 3.25 6.83
N THR A 104 -12.50 3.75 6.08
CA THR A 104 -13.79 3.08 5.86
C THR A 104 -13.66 1.97 4.80
N HIS A 105 -14.69 1.13 4.67
CA HIS A 105 -14.75 0.13 3.59
C HIS A 105 -14.67 0.79 2.21
N GLN A 106 -15.44 1.87 2.00
CA GLN A 106 -15.40 2.65 0.76
C GLN A 106 -14.01 3.26 0.49
N ALA A 107 -13.33 3.76 1.52
CA ALA A 107 -11.97 4.28 1.37
C ALA A 107 -10.98 3.16 0.99
N ALA A 108 -11.13 1.96 1.54
CA ALA A 108 -10.31 0.80 1.17
C ALA A 108 -10.52 0.41 -0.30
N GLU A 109 -11.77 0.34 -0.77
CA GLU A 109 -12.09 0.04 -2.17
C GLU A 109 -11.52 1.10 -3.13
N ARG A 110 -11.66 2.39 -2.80
CA ARG A 110 -11.11 3.48 -3.62
C ARG A 110 -9.59 3.45 -3.67
N TRP A 111 -8.94 3.16 -2.55
CA TRP A 111 -7.49 2.95 -2.48
C TRP A 111 -7.06 1.78 -3.38
N LEU A 112 -7.77 0.65 -3.29
CA LEU A 112 -7.47 -0.54 -4.10
C LEU A 112 -7.70 -0.29 -5.60
N GLN A 113 -8.73 0.48 -5.97
CA GLN A 113 -8.98 0.89 -7.36
C GLN A 113 -7.76 1.61 -7.96
N HIS A 114 -7.17 2.58 -7.23
CA HIS A 114 -5.98 3.29 -7.70
C HIS A 114 -4.75 2.38 -7.78
N MET A 115 -4.60 1.45 -6.84
CA MET A 115 -3.50 0.48 -6.85
C MET A 115 -3.62 -0.49 -8.03
N GLN A 116 -4.81 -0.99 -8.31
CA GLN A 116 -5.07 -1.84 -9.48
C GLN A 116 -4.70 -1.11 -10.77
N GLN A 117 -5.14 0.14 -10.94
CA GLN A 117 -4.78 0.94 -12.12
C GLN A 117 -3.28 1.27 -12.21
N ALA A 118 -2.58 1.31 -11.08
CA ALA A 118 -1.13 1.48 -11.04
C ALA A 118 -0.40 0.19 -11.47
N LEU A 119 -0.93 -0.97 -11.08
CA LEU A 119 -0.42 -2.30 -11.47
C LEU A 119 -0.72 -2.62 -12.94
N ASP A 120 -1.89 -2.28 -13.46
CA ASP A 120 -2.31 -2.54 -14.85
C ASP A 120 -1.36 -1.91 -15.89
N ARG A 121 -0.67 -0.82 -15.52
CA ARG A 121 0.35 -0.20 -16.38
C ARG A 121 1.54 -1.13 -16.66
N TYR A 122 1.79 -2.11 -15.79
CA TYR A 122 2.85 -3.11 -15.94
C TYR A 122 2.41 -4.40 -16.62
N HIS A 123 1.10 -4.62 -16.84
CA HIS A 123 0.55 -5.79 -17.54
C HIS A 123 0.52 -5.64 -19.08
N ARG A 124 1.00 -4.53 -19.63
CA ARG A 124 0.91 -4.23 -21.08
C ARG A 124 2.18 -4.52 -21.89
N TYR A 125 3.03 -5.44 -21.44
CA TYR A 125 4.19 -5.91 -22.22
C TYR A 125 4.31 -7.42 -22.12
#